data_AF-A0A925SIQ6-F1
#
_entry.id   AF-A0A925SIQ6-F1
#
_cell.length_a   1.000
_cell.length_b   1.000
_cell.length_c   1.000
_cell.angle_alpha   90.00
_cell.angle_beta   90.00
_cell.angle_gamma   90.00
#
_symmetry.space_group_name_H-M   'P 1'
#
loop_
_entity.id
_entity.type
_entity.pdbx_description
1 polymer ?
#
loop_
_entity_poly.entity_id
_entity_poly.type
_entity_poly.pdbx_seq_one_letter_code
_entity_poly.pdbx_strand_id
1 'polypeptide(L)' 'MMTREQYVEQMKKQLDEWNAKLGEWEQEVQKAQASVKSRYAVQIEALQRQRDETIRRLNEARDSSQAA' A
#
# COMPACT_ATOMS: atom_id res chain seq x y z
N MET A 1 -25.73 -6.02 -0.72
CA MET A 1 -25.10 -4.68 -0.68
C MET A 1 -23.92 -4.75 0.26
N MET A 2 -22.75 -4.29 -0.14
CA MET A 2 -21.58 -4.25 0.73
C MET A 2 -21.70 -3.05 1.67
N THR A 3 -21.55 -3.26 2.96
CA THR A 3 -21.55 -2.13 3.91
C THR A 3 -20.26 -1.34 3.76
N ARG A 4 -20.28 -0.06 4.16
CA ARG A 4 -19.07 0.78 4.17
C ARG A 4 -17.95 0.14 5.00
N GLU A 5 -18.27 -0.49 6.12
CA GLU A 5 -17.31 -1.20 6.96
C GLU A 5 -16.67 -2.39 6.22
N GLN A 6 -17.48 -3.18 5.50
CA GLN A 6 -16.97 -4.26 4.68
C GLN A 6 -16.05 -3.77 3.57
N TYR A 7 -16.37 -2.63 2.94
CA TYR A 7 -15.50 -1.97 1.94
C TYR A 7 -14.16 -1.52 2.54
N VAL A 8 -14.19 -0.88 3.71
CA VAL A 8 -12.98 -0.46 4.44
C VAL A 8 -12.11 -1.67 4.82
N GLU A 9 -12.71 -2.74 5.34
CA GLU A 9 -11.99 -3.97 5.69
C GLU A 9 -11.40 -4.67 4.46
N GLN A 10 -12.11 -4.67 3.33
CA GLN A 10 -11.57 -5.20 2.08
C GLN A 10 -10.37 -4.39 1.60
N MET A 11 -10.43 -3.06 1.68
CA MET A 11 -9.29 -2.21 1.32
C MET A 11 -8.09 -2.43 2.22
N LYS A 12 -8.29 -2.59 3.54
CA LYS A 12 -7.20 -2.94 4.47
C LYS A 12 -6.54 -4.27 4.10
N LYS A 13 -7.33 -5.31 3.78
CA LYS A 13 -6.76 -6.60 3.33
C LYS A 13 -5.91 -6.47 2.07
N GLN A 14 -6.40 -5.73 1.08
CA GLN A 14 -5.64 -5.48 -0.15
C GLN A 14 -4.33 -4.73 0.13
N LEU A 15 -4.36 -3.80 1.08
CA LEU A 15 -3.20 -3.05 1.53
C LEU A 15 -2.17 -3.94 2.23
N ASP A 16 -2.62 -4.84 3.09
CA ASP A 16 -1.76 -5.81 3.78
C ASP A 16 -1.10 -6.77 2.79
N GLU A 17 -1.85 -7.23 1.78
CA GLU A 17 -1.30 -8.05 0.69
C GLU A 17 -0.25 -7.29 -0.13
N TRP A 18 -0.49 -6.01 -0.41
CA TRP A 18 0.49 -5.17 -1.08
C TRP A 18 1.75 -4.94 -0.22
N ASN A 19 1.59 -4.76 1.08
CA ASN A 19 2.71 -4.64 2.01
C ASN A 19 3.57 -5.90 2.03
N ALA A 20 2.96 -7.08 2.06
CA ALA A 20 3.67 -8.35 2.00
C ALA A 20 4.48 -8.49 0.71
N LYS A 21 3.87 -8.20 -0.45
CA LYS A 21 4.55 -8.24 -1.75
C LYS A 21 5.68 -7.22 -1.86
N LEU A 22 5.51 -6.02 -1.30
CA LEU A 22 6.58 -5.03 -1.24
C LEU A 22 7.77 -5.54 -0.43
N GLY A 23 7.54 -6.17 0.71
CA GLY A 23 8.59 -6.78 1.52
C GLY A 23 9.34 -7.90 0.77
N GLU A 24 8.62 -8.74 0.03
CA GLU A 24 9.24 -9.76 -0.84
C GLU A 24 10.12 -9.12 -1.93
N TRP A 25 9.62 -8.08 -2.60
CA TRP A 25 10.39 -7.37 -3.61
C TRP A 25 11.62 -6.67 -3.04
N GLU A 26 11.52 -6.04 -1.87
CA GLU A 26 12.67 -5.46 -1.17
C GLU A 26 13.75 -6.52 -0.89
N GLN A 27 13.36 -7.71 -0.43
CA GLN A 27 14.30 -8.80 -0.19
C GLN A 27 14.98 -9.30 -1.46
N GLU A 28 14.21 -9.48 -2.55
CA GLU A 28 14.78 -9.90 -3.84
C GLU A 28 15.70 -8.84 -4.43
N VAL A 29 15.38 -7.57 -4.23
CA VAL A 29 16.19 -6.42 -4.64
C VAL A 29 17.51 -6.33 -3.87
N GLN A 30 17.52 -6.71 -2.58
CA GLN A 30 18.77 -6.82 -1.81
C GLN A 30 19.70 -7.90 -2.37
N LYS A 31 19.16 -8.96 -2.96
CA LYS A 31 19.92 -10.05 -3.60
C LYS A 31 20.34 -9.75 -5.05
N ALA A 32 19.72 -8.76 -5.69
CA ALA A 32 19.96 -8.41 -7.08
C ALA A 32 21.25 -7.58 -7.29
N GLN A 33 21.78 -7.60 -8.53
CA GLN A 33 22.91 -6.76 -8.92
C GLN A 33 22.58 -5.26 -8.83
N ALA A 34 23.59 -4.41 -8.63
CA ALA A 34 23.44 -2.99 -8.32
C ALA A 34 22.57 -2.19 -9.33
N SER A 35 22.64 -2.52 -10.62
CA SER A 35 21.83 -1.86 -11.67
C SER A 35 20.34 -2.23 -11.58
N VAL A 36 20.04 -3.47 -11.24
CA VAL A 36 18.67 -3.97 -11.01
C VAL A 36 18.13 -3.37 -9.71
N LYS A 37 18.99 -3.29 -8.69
CA LYS A 37 18.65 -2.74 -7.38
C LYS A 37 18.16 -1.29 -7.45
N SER A 38 18.84 -0.44 -8.22
CA SER A 38 18.45 0.97 -8.39
C SER A 38 17.10 1.14 -9.09
N ARG A 39 16.83 0.37 -10.17
CA ARG A 39 15.54 0.46 -10.88
C ARG A 39 14.36 -0.01 -10.02
N TYR A 40 14.55 -1.12 -9.32
CA TYR A 40 13.49 -1.63 -8.44
C TYR A 40 13.29 -0.78 -7.20
N ALA A 41 14.35 -0.20 -6.61
CA ALA A 41 14.20 0.70 -5.47
C ALA A 41 13.27 1.89 -5.79
N VAL A 42 13.41 2.49 -6.98
CA VAL A 42 12.52 3.58 -7.44
C VAL A 42 11.07 3.11 -7.58
N GLN A 43 10.85 1.89 -8.09
CA GLN A 43 9.50 1.33 -8.23
C GLN A 43 8.87 1.00 -6.87
N ILE A 44 9.63 0.42 -5.94
CA ILE A 44 9.20 0.12 -4.57
C ILE A 44 8.82 1.43 -3.86
N GLU A 45 9.64 2.47 -3.98
CA GLU A 45 9.37 3.76 -3.35
C GLU A 45 8.09 4.42 -3.90
N ALA A 46 7.86 4.34 -5.22
CA ALA A 46 6.63 4.84 -5.84
C ALA A 46 5.38 4.13 -5.30
N LEU A 47 5.46 2.80 -5.14
CA LEU A 47 4.38 1.98 -4.59
C LEU A 47 4.13 2.27 -3.11
N GLN A 48 5.19 2.48 -2.31
CA GLN A 48 5.06 2.90 -0.92
C GLN A 48 4.33 4.24 -0.80
N ARG A 49 4.67 5.22 -1.63
CA ARG A 49 3.95 6.51 -1.64
C ARG A 49 2.48 6.37 -2.01
N GLN A 50 2.17 5.55 -3.02
CA GLN A 50 0.79 5.33 -3.45
C GLN A 50 -0.04 4.60 -2.38
N ARG A 51 0.57 3.64 -1.68
CA ARG A 51 -0.01 2.99 -0.50
C ARG A 51 -0.35 4.01 0.58
N ASP A 52 0.62 4.84 0.97
CA ASP A 52 0.46 5.80 2.07
C ASP A 52 -0.64 6.85 1.75
N GLU A 53 -0.71 7.29 0.49
CA GLU A 53 -1.79 8.17 0.03
C GLU A 53 -3.16 7.48 0.09
N THR A 54 -3.24 6.20 -0.26
CA THR A 54 -4.49 5.43 -0.21
C THR A 54 -4.97 5.25 1.23
N ILE A 55 -4.06 4.94 2.17
CA ILE A 55 -4.36 4.87 3.61
C ILE A 55 -4.89 6.21 4.10
N ARG A 56 -4.21 7.30 3.74
CA ARG A 56 -4.60 8.64 4.15
C ARG A 56 -6.01 8.99 3.67
N ARG A 57 -6.30 8.77 2.38
CA ARG A 57 -7.64 9.01 1.81
C ARG A 57 -8.72 8.13 2.45
N LEU A 58 -8.40 6.88 2.78
CA LEU A 58 -9.32 5.98 3.48
C LEU A 58 -9.65 6.49 4.90
N ASN A 59 -8.64 6.97 5.62
CA ASN A 59 -8.83 7.56 6.95
C ASN A 59 -9.63 8.87 6.87
N GLU A 60 -9.30 9.78 5.94
CA GLU A 60 -10.05 11.02 5.71
C GLU A 60 -11.53 10.76 5.36
N ALA A 61 -11.81 9.76 4.54
CA ALA A 61 -13.19 9.34 4.22
C ALA A 61 -13.93 8.76 5.44
N ARG A 62 -13.21 8.12 6.36
CA ARG A 62 -13.79 7.59 7.61
C ARG A 62 -14.09 8.72 8.60
N ASP A 63 -13.17 9.66 8.76
CA ASP A 63 -13.27 10.74 9.74
C ASP A 63 -14.30 11.81 9.31
N SER A 64 -14.34 12.15 8.01
CA SER A 64 -15.39 13.03 7.45
C SER A 64 -16.79 12.43 7.57
N SER A 65 -16.90 11.11 7.58
CA SER A 65 -18.17 10.40 7.82
C SER A 65 -18.60 10.39 9.29
N GLN A 66 -17.71 10.61 10.25
CA GLN A 66 -18.04 10.66 11.68
C GLN A 66 -18.42 12.07 12.14
N ALA A 67 -18.08 13.10 11.36
CA ALA A 67 -18.39 14.51 11.66
C ALA A 67 -19.73 15.01 11.03
N ALA A 68 -20.46 14.14 10.33
CA ALA A 68 -21.76 14.42 9.70
C ALA A 68 -22.85 13.57 10.35
#